data_AF-A0A960FQ14-F1
#
_entry.id   AF-A0A960FQ14-F1
#
_cell.length_a   1.000
_cell.length_b   1.000
_cell.length_c   1.000
_cell.angle_alpha   90.00
_cell.angle_beta   90.00
_cell.angle_gamma   90.00
#
_symmetry.space_group_name_H-M   'P 1'
#
loop_
_entity.id
_entity.type
_entity.pdbx_description
1 polymer ?
#
loop_
_entity_poly.entity_id
_entity_poly.type
_entity_poly.pdbx_seq_one_letter_code
_entity_poly.pdbx_strand_id
1 'polypeptide(L)' 'ATITHHHAVGWDHKPWFAEEIGPVGVSVLRAVKADLDPAGILNPGVMVP' A
#
# COMPACT_ATOMS: atom_id res chain seq x y z
N ALA A 1 -13.31 12.52 5.50
CA ALA A 1 -13.65 11.73 4.30
C ALA A 1 -12.49 10.79 4.03
N THR A 2 -12.72 9.58 3.52
CA THR A 2 -11.66 8.63 3.19
C THR A 2 -11.05 8.95 1.82
N ILE A 3 -9.81 8.51 1.58
CA ILE A 3 -9.11 8.78 0.30
C ILE A 3 -9.73 8.09 -0.92
N THR A 4 -10.55 7.06 -0.72
CA THR A 4 -11.29 6.35 -1.77
C THR A 4 -12.51 5.67 -1.15
N HIS A 5 -13.54 5.38 -1.95
CA HIS A 5 -14.71 4.60 -1.52
C HIS A 5 -14.66 3.16 -2.05
N HIS A 6 -14.56 3.00 -3.38
CA HIS A 6 -14.49 1.69 -4.03
C HIS A 6 -13.50 1.61 -5.21
N HIS A 7 -12.81 2.72 -5.54
CA HIS A 7 -11.85 2.76 -6.65
C HIS A 7 -10.44 2.28 -6.26
N ALA A 8 -10.23 1.92 -4.99
CA ALA A 8 -8.93 1.54 -4.42
C ALA A 8 -7.89 2.68 -4.45
N VAL A 9 -6.65 2.34 -4.08
CA VAL A 9 -5.55 3.32 -3.92
C VAL A 9 -4.82 3.54 -5.25
N GLY A 10 -4.25 2.48 -5.82
CA GLY A 10 -3.45 2.56 -7.05
C GLY A 10 -2.29 3.57 -6.94
N TRP A 11 -1.81 4.07 -8.08
CA TRP A 11 -0.86 5.19 -8.10
C TRP A 11 -1.51 6.50 -7.67
N ASP A 12 -2.75 6.72 -8.11
CA ASP A 12 -3.45 7.99 -7.98
C ASP A 12 -3.58 8.42 -6.52
N HIS A 13 -3.96 7.51 -5.62
CA HIS A 13 -4.16 7.83 -4.20
C HIS A 13 -2.97 7.44 -3.30
N LYS A 14 -1.91 6.85 -3.87
CA LYS A 14 -0.71 6.44 -3.11
C LYS A 14 -0.12 7.57 -2.24
N PRO A 15 -0.04 8.84 -2.69
CA PRO A 15 0.57 9.91 -1.90
C PRO A 15 -0.05 10.13 -0.51
N TRP A 16 -1.32 9.75 -0.32
CA TRP A 16 -2.03 9.93 0.96
C TRP A 16 -2.18 8.63 1.76
N PHE A 17 -1.86 7.48 1.16
CA PHE A 17 -2.21 6.19 1.74
C PHE A 17 -1.48 5.87 3.05
N ALA A 18 -0.20 6.27 3.16
CA ALA A 18 0.57 6.04 4.38
C ALA A 18 0.02 6.82 5.59
N GLU A 19 -0.55 8.01 5.36
CA GLU A 19 -1.22 8.81 6.39
C GLU A 19 -2.54 8.18 6.81
N GLU A 20 -3.35 7.71 5.84
CA GLU A 20 -4.66 7.07 6.09
C GLU A 20 -4.54 5.81 6.98
N ILE A 21 -3.53 4.96 6.75
CA ILE A 21 -3.39 3.68 7.48
C ILE A 21 -2.43 3.73 8.68
N GLY A 22 -1.67 4.82 8.79
CA GLY A 22 -0.67 5.02 9.84
C GLY A 22 0.53 4.06 9.78
N PRO A 23 1.54 4.27 10.66
CA PRO A 23 2.81 3.55 10.59
C PRO A 23 2.68 2.04 10.82
N VAL A 24 1.73 1.60 11.65
CA VAL A 24 1.48 0.16 11.89
C VAL A 24 0.90 -0.51 10.63
N GLY A 25 -0.07 0.12 9.97
CA GLY A 25 -0.65 -0.40 8.72
C GLY A 25 0.41 -0.53 7.63
N VAL A 26 1.27 0.48 7.49
CA VAL A 26 2.42 0.43 6.57
C VAL A 26 3.34 -0.75 6.89
N SER A 27 3.71 -0.94 8.16
CA SER A 27 4.58 -2.04 8.58
C SER A 27 3.97 -3.41 8.25
N VAL A 28 2.67 -3.59 8.47
CA VAL A 28 1.97 -4.85 8.18
C VAL A 28 1.98 -5.13 6.68
N LEU A 29 1.62 -4.15 5.84
CA LEU A 29 1.58 -4.34 4.39
C LEU A 29 2.97 -4.64 3.81
N ARG A 30 4.02 -3.98 4.31
CA ARG A 30 5.41 -4.27 3.92
C ARG A 30 5.83 -5.68 4.30
N ALA A 31 5.51 -6.12 5.52
CA ALA A 31 5.86 -7.46 5.99
C ALA A 31 5.16 -8.55 5.15
N VAL A 32 3.86 -8.41 4.91
CA VAL A 32 3.09 -9.33 4.06
C VAL A 32 3.64 -9.35 2.63
N LYS A 33 3.96 -8.18 2.06
CA LYS A 33 4.53 -8.09 0.72
C LYS A 33 5.89 -8.78 0.61
N ALA A 34 6.76 -8.60 1.61
CA ALA A 34 8.08 -9.22 1.63
C ALA A 34 8.02 -10.74 1.73
N ASP A 35 7.06 -11.28 2.49
CA ASP A 35 6.86 -12.73 2.63
C ASP A 35 6.29 -13.36 1.35
N LEU A 36 5.27 -12.71 0.76
CA LEU A 36 4.55 -13.27 -0.39
C LEU A 36 5.23 -12.99 -1.75
N ASP A 37 6.02 -11.93 -1.86
CA ASP A 37 6.72 -11.56 -3.10
C ASP A 37 8.14 -11.04 -2.81
N PRO A 38 9.04 -11.92 -2.32
CA PRO A 38 10.41 -11.55 -1.97
C PRO A 38 11.24 -11.08 -3.19
N ALA A 39 10.84 -11.46 -4.40
CA ALA A 39 11.48 -11.03 -5.64
C ALA A 39 10.90 -9.72 -6.20
N GLY A 40 9.82 -9.19 -5.63
CA GLY A 40 9.21 -7.92 -6.04
C GLY A 40 8.56 -7.94 -7.44
N ILE A 41 8.10 -9.11 -7.91
CA ILE A 41 7.54 -9.30 -9.26
C ILE A 41 6.13 -8.70 -9.38
N LEU A 42 5.33 -8.80 -8.32
CA LEU A 42 3.92 -8.45 -8.33
C LEU A 42 3.73 -6.95 -8.12
N ASN A 43 3.76 -6.20 -9.23
CA ASN A 43 3.37 -4.80 -9.34
C ASN A 43 4.14 -3.86 -8.37
N PRO A 44 5.47 -3.74 -8.53
CA PRO A 44 6.32 -3.02 -7.60
C PRO A 44 5.96 -1.53 -7.54
N GLY A 45 5.89 -1.01 -6.31
CA GLY A 45 5.76 0.42 -6.06
C GLY A 45 4.36 1.03 -6.23
N VAL A 46 3.32 0.27 -6.54
CA VAL A 46 1.99 0.86 -6.78
C VAL A 46 1.24 1.20 -5.50
N MET A 47 1.13 0.27 -4.56
CA MET A 47 0.32 0.46 -3.34
C MET A 47 1.14 0.43 -2.06
N VAL A 48 2.02 -0.57 -1.92
CA VAL A 48 2.81 -0.76 -0.71
C VAL A 48 3.79 0.43 -0.57
N PRO A 49 3.62 1.28 0.46
CA PRO A 49 4.48 2.45 0.66
C PRO A 49 5.87 2.07 1.12
#